data_AF-A0A965MIP1-F1
#
_entry.id   AF-A0A965MIP1-F1
#
_cell.length_a   1.000
_cell.length_b   1.000
_cell.length_c   1.000
_cell.angle_alpha   90.00
_cell.angle_beta   90.00
_cell.angle_gamma   90.00
#
_symmetry.space_group_name_H-M   'P 1'
#
loop_
_entity.id
_entity.type
_entity.pdbx_description
1 polymer ?
#
loop_
_entity_poly.entity_id
_entity_poly.type
_entity_poly.pdbx_seq_one_letter_code
_entity_poly.pdbx_strand_id
1 'polypeptide(L)'
;YASATASAMGGLIGLITLMLFIPLAKEIVLLFGPVEFLLLTILGLVAIAVSSRGKLLRGLIAGGFGLLLAFVGVDTVSGHTRFTLETDYLWDGIPLVPTLTGLFAISQMIELSLKGGSVVTERVNVGNLTGLWKGVVAVFKHWTVLIRGSFIGTIIGAIPGLGGTVASFIAYTSTVQSSRDPSSFGKGNIIGVIAPESANNAKDGGSLVPTVAFGIPGSAETAVFLGILVLHGIDPGPTLLLENEREVYGLIIALTMSAVGASLIGLLTARWLVKITFVNVNILVPLVVTISLTGVYVLEGKPGDVILALVMGIVGYFMIRFDYPRLTLVIALVLGETAERSFHQSLMISDNNLVGLIMERPQAIILVLATLLTLLLPALRKRVLRKSNSQMQMVT
;
A
#
# COMPACT_ATOMS: atom_id res chain seq x y z
N TYR A 1 19.89 -10.32 11.03
CA TYR A 1 20.59 -9.22 11.72
C TYR A 1 20.83 -8.04 10.79
N ALA A 2 21.67 -8.14 9.75
CA ALA A 2 21.86 -7.03 8.82
C ALA A 2 20.55 -6.54 8.17
N SER A 3 19.66 -7.46 7.74
CA SER A 3 18.32 -7.12 7.25
C SER A 3 17.50 -6.34 8.30
N ALA A 4 17.30 -6.89 9.49
CA ALA A 4 16.55 -6.21 10.56
C ALA A 4 17.15 -4.86 10.98
N THR A 5 18.48 -4.73 11.05
CA THR A 5 19.14 -3.45 11.36
C THR A 5 18.98 -2.46 10.21
N ALA A 6 19.14 -2.90 8.95
CA ALA A 6 18.93 -2.04 7.79
C ALA A 6 17.47 -1.60 7.65
N SER A 7 16.52 -2.49 7.98
CA SER A 7 15.10 -2.18 8.06
C SER A 7 14.83 -1.13 9.15
N ALA A 8 15.27 -1.36 10.39
CA ALA A 8 15.10 -0.41 11.49
C ALA A 8 15.66 0.99 11.16
N MET A 9 16.89 1.05 10.62
CA MET A 9 17.51 2.31 10.21
C MET A 9 16.82 2.95 9.00
N GLY A 10 16.38 2.15 8.03
CA GLY A 10 15.58 2.63 6.91
C GLY A 10 14.27 3.26 7.38
N GLY A 11 13.61 2.66 8.37
CA GLY A 11 12.41 3.21 9.01
C GLY A 11 12.65 4.56 9.68
N LEU A 12 13.76 4.71 10.42
CA LEU A 12 14.15 6.01 11.00
C LEU A 12 14.43 7.07 9.93
N ILE A 13 15.10 6.70 8.82
CA ILE A 13 15.35 7.62 7.71
C ILE A 13 14.03 8.00 7.02
N GLY A 14 13.13 7.04 6.83
CA GLY A 14 11.78 7.27 6.32
C GLY A 14 10.99 8.24 7.20
N LEU A 15 11.04 8.06 8.52
CA LEU A 15 10.45 8.98 9.51
C LEU A 15 10.98 10.40 9.37
N ILE A 16 12.31 10.55 9.38
CA ILE A 16 12.94 11.88 9.27
C ILE A 16 12.51 12.54 7.97
N THR A 17 12.48 11.77 6.88
CA THR A 17 12.02 12.26 5.59
C THR A 17 10.57 12.72 5.68
N LEU A 18 9.67 11.91 6.22
CA LEU A 18 8.27 12.28 6.42
C LEU A 18 8.10 13.57 7.24
N MET A 19 8.81 13.71 8.38
CA MET A 19 8.76 14.92 9.20
C MET A 19 9.21 16.16 8.44
N LEU A 20 10.24 16.03 7.60
CA LEU A 20 10.72 17.14 6.74
C LEU A 20 9.73 17.47 5.62
N PHE A 21 8.98 16.49 5.12
CA PHE A 21 8.02 16.68 4.04
C PHE A 21 6.67 17.21 4.53
N ILE A 22 6.28 17.07 5.80
CA ILE A 22 4.98 17.54 6.30
C ILE A 22 4.74 19.03 6.09
N PRO A 23 5.67 19.94 6.44
CA PRO A 23 5.46 21.37 6.20
C PRO A 23 5.22 21.68 4.72
N LEU A 24 5.99 21.04 3.84
CA LEU A 24 5.82 21.18 2.39
C LEU A 24 4.48 20.59 1.92
N ALA A 25 4.07 19.45 2.47
CA ALA A 25 2.80 18.81 2.13
C ALA A 25 1.61 19.68 2.48
N LYS A 26 1.63 20.39 3.62
CA LYS A 26 0.58 21.35 4.01
C LYS A 26 0.41 22.47 3.00
N GLU A 27 1.50 23.11 2.60
CA GLU A 27 1.49 24.16 1.58
C GLU A 27 0.90 23.65 0.26
N ILE A 28 1.28 22.43 -0.16
CA ILE A 28 0.74 21.81 -1.38
C ILE A 28 -0.76 21.54 -1.22
N VAL A 29 -1.19 20.99 -0.09
CA VAL A 29 -2.60 20.65 0.16
C VAL A 29 -3.50 21.89 0.13
N LEU A 30 -3.03 23.04 0.64
CA LEU A 30 -3.78 24.29 0.61
C LEU A 30 -4.04 24.82 -0.81
N LEU A 31 -3.27 24.36 -1.79
CA LEU A 31 -3.43 24.73 -3.19
C LEU A 31 -4.50 23.91 -3.92
N PHE A 32 -4.96 22.80 -3.31
CA PHE A 32 -5.89 21.85 -3.90
C PHE A 32 -7.33 22.21 -3.54
N GLY A 33 -8.21 22.17 -4.54
CA GLY A 33 -9.66 22.22 -4.35
C GLY A 33 -10.33 20.93 -4.83
N PRO A 34 -11.67 20.90 -4.92
CA PRO A 34 -12.40 19.69 -5.27
C PRO A 34 -11.95 19.05 -6.60
N VAL A 35 -11.67 19.86 -7.62
CA VAL A 35 -11.25 19.33 -8.94
C VAL A 35 -9.88 18.66 -8.89
N GLU A 36 -8.93 19.16 -8.10
CA GLU A 36 -7.64 18.50 -7.91
C GLU A 36 -7.77 17.23 -7.10
N PHE A 37 -8.62 17.18 -6.06
CA PHE A 37 -8.88 15.92 -5.33
C PHE A 37 -9.52 14.85 -6.20
N LEU A 38 -10.46 15.25 -7.07
CA LEU A 38 -11.02 14.35 -8.09
C LEU A 38 -9.93 13.80 -9.01
N LEU A 39 -9.11 14.68 -9.59
CA LEU A 39 -8.07 14.26 -10.54
C LEU A 39 -6.94 13.47 -9.88
N LEU A 40 -6.56 13.82 -8.65
CA LEU A 40 -5.57 13.09 -7.87
C LEU A 40 -6.08 11.69 -7.51
N THR A 41 -7.38 11.57 -7.21
CA THR A 41 -8.04 10.28 -6.99
C THR A 41 -8.01 9.42 -8.24
N ILE A 42 -8.39 9.99 -9.39
CA ILE A 42 -8.32 9.30 -10.69
C ILE A 42 -6.88 8.86 -11.00
N LEU A 43 -5.90 9.75 -10.79
CA LEU A 43 -4.48 9.45 -10.97
C LEU A 43 -4.05 8.27 -10.08
N GLY A 44 -4.43 8.28 -8.79
CA GLY A 44 -4.14 7.19 -7.85
C GLY A 44 -4.69 5.85 -8.33
N LEU A 45 -5.96 5.81 -8.72
CA LEU A 45 -6.62 4.62 -9.27
C LEU A 45 -5.92 4.09 -10.52
N VAL A 46 -5.57 4.99 -11.46
CA VAL A 46 -4.85 4.63 -12.69
C VAL A 46 -3.44 4.12 -12.37
N ALA A 47 -2.70 4.79 -11.49
CA ALA A 47 -1.35 4.39 -11.10
C ALA A 47 -1.32 2.97 -10.51
N ILE A 48 -2.28 2.64 -9.65
CA ILE A 48 -2.38 1.31 -9.04
C ILE A 48 -2.79 0.25 -10.07
N ALA A 49 -3.75 0.58 -10.95
CA ALA A 49 -4.15 -0.33 -12.03
C ALA A 49 -2.96 -0.65 -12.96
N VAL A 50 -2.12 0.35 -13.27
CA VAL A 50 -0.91 0.21 -14.08
C VAL A 50 0.21 -0.56 -13.36
N SER A 51 0.32 -0.42 -12.04
CA SER A 51 1.30 -1.14 -11.20
C SER A 51 1.05 -2.66 -11.15
N SER A 52 -0.15 -3.11 -11.52
CA SER A 52 -0.55 -4.52 -11.48
C SER A 52 0.14 -5.38 -12.54
N ARG A 53 1.40 -5.79 -12.26
CA ARG A 53 2.23 -6.85 -12.87
C ARG A 53 1.85 -7.31 -14.30
N GLY A 54 1.77 -6.39 -15.25
CA GLY A 54 1.53 -6.69 -16.67
C GLY A 54 0.08 -7.06 -17.04
N LYS A 55 -0.87 -6.91 -16.12
CA LYS A 55 -2.29 -7.20 -16.31
C LYS A 55 -3.16 -5.98 -15.99
N LEU A 56 -2.91 -4.88 -16.71
CA LEU A 56 -3.62 -3.60 -16.58
C LEU A 56 -5.15 -3.79 -16.50
N LEU A 57 -5.72 -4.64 -17.37
CA LEU A 57 -7.15 -4.90 -17.40
C LEU A 57 -7.67 -5.46 -16.07
N ARG A 58 -6.91 -6.33 -15.40
CA ARG A 58 -7.32 -6.87 -14.09
C ARG A 58 -7.26 -5.81 -12.99
N GLY A 59 -6.28 -4.91 -13.07
CA GLY A 59 -6.21 -3.73 -12.21
C GLY A 59 -7.43 -2.83 -12.40
N LEU A 60 -7.77 -2.50 -13.65
CA LEU A 60 -8.94 -1.67 -13.96
C LEU A 60 -10.25 -2.32 -13.54
N ILE A 61 -10.42 -3.63 -13.76
CA ILE A 61 -11.63 -4.36 -13.31
C ILE A 61 -11.72 -4.36 -11.78
N ALA A 62 -10.62 -4.65 -11.08
CA ALA A 62 -10.61 -4.64 -9.61
C ALA A 62 -10.89 -3.23 -9.04
N GLY A 63 -10.33 -2.20 -9.66
CA GLY A 63 -10.59 -0.81 -9.28
C GLY A 63 -12.01 -0.36 -9.58
N GLY A 64 -12.53 -0.68 -10.76
CA GLY A 64 -13.93 -0.41 -11.11
C GLY A 64 -14.90 -1.13 -10.19
N PHE A 65 -14.62 -2.39 -9.83
CA PHE A 65 -15.43 -3.12 -8.86
C PHE A 65 -15.35 -2.48 -7.46
N GLY A 66 -14.18 -2.04 -7.01
CA GLY A 66 -14.04 -1.29 -5.76
C GLY A 66 -14.81 0.04 -5.76
N LEU A 67 -14.81 0.78 -6.87
CA LEU A 67 -15.62 2.00 -7.02
C LEU A 67 -17.12 1.72 -6.96
N LEU A 68 -17.59 0.64 -7.58
CA LEU A 68 -19.01 0.25 -7.49
C LEU A 68 -19.42 -0.05 -6.06
N LEU A 69 -18.55 -0.68 -5.28
CA LEU A 69 -18.76 -0.94 -3.86
C LEU A 69 -18.75 0.36 -3.02
N ALA A 70 -17.97 1.37 -3.43
CA ALA A 70 -17.92 2.67 -2.76
C ALA A 70 -19.21 3.50 -2.90
N PHE A 71 -19.97 3.29 -3.99
CA PHE A 71 -21.23 4.00 -4.22
C PHE A 71 -22.44 3.37 -3.50
N VAL A 72 -22.23 2.28 -2.77
CA VAL A 72 -23.26 1.68 -1.92
C VAL A 72 -23.45 2.58 -0.70
N GLY A 73 -24.70 2.89 -0.36
CA GLY A 73 -25.06 3.70 0.80
C GLY A 73 -25.82 4.98 0.45
N VAL A 74 -25.91 5.88 1.42
CA VAL A 74 -26.52 7.20 1.25
C VAL A 74 -25.55 8.10 0.49
N ASP A 75 -26.00 8.69 -0.62
CA ASP A 75 -25.26 9.77 -1.28
C ASP A 75 -25.20 10.99 -0.36
N THR A 76 -23.99 11.41 0.02
CA THR A 76 -23.75 12.56 0.89
C THR A 76 -24.19 13.89 0.29
N VAL A 77 -24.38 13.95 -1.04
CA VAL A 77 -24.78 15.16 -1.76
C VAL A 77 -26.29 15.20 -1.98
N SER A 78 -26.89 14.13 -2.51
CA SER A 78 -28.34 14.10 -2.80
C SER A 78 -29.21 13.57 -1.67
N GLY A 79 -28.63 12.86 -0.69
CA GLY A 79 -29.35 12.21 0.40
C GLY A 79 -30.11 10.93 0.00
N HIS A 80 -30.00 10.49 -1.25
CA HIS A 80 -30.65 9.27 -1.72
C HIS A 80 -29.86 8.02 -1.36
N THR A 81 -30.56 6.95 -0.95
CA THR A 81 -29.97 5.62 -0.74
C THR A 81 -29.76 4.91 -2.08
N ARG A 82 -28.57 4.31 -2.25
CA ARG A 82 -28.18 3.59 -3.48
C ARG A 82 -27.62 2.22 -3.14
N PHE A 83 -28.07 1.20 -3.87
CA PHE A 83 -27.56 -0.17 -3.79
C PHE A 83 -27.59 -0.80 -2.39
N THR A 84 -28.45 -0.31 -1.49
CA THR A 84 -28.55 -0.78 -0.10
C THR A 84 -29.35 -2.08 0.05
N LEU A 85 -29.88 -2.65 -1.05
CA LEU A 85 -30.68 -3.88 -1.04
C LEU A 85 -31.84 -3.85 -0.03
N GLU A 86 -32.39 -2.66 0.24
CA GLU A 86 -33.44 -2.43 1.25
C GLU A 86 -33.03 -2.87 2.68
N THR A 87 -31.74 -2.94 2.97
CA THR A 87 -31.22 -3.19 4.34
C THR A 87 -30.60 -1.94 4.95
N ASP A 88 -30.94 -1.68 6.21
CA ASP A 88 -30.38 -0.59 7.02
C ASP A 88 -28.87 -0.74 7.23
N TYR A 89 -28.36 -1.97 7.16
CA TYR A 89 -26.93 -2.26 7.34
C TYR A 89 -26.04 -1.54 6.32
N LEU A 90 -26.53 -1.33 5.10
CA LEU A 90 -25.75 -0.74 4.00
C LEU A 90 -25.94 0.77 3.87
N TRP A 91 -26.66 1.44 4.77
CA TRP A 91 -26.88 2.89 4.68
C TRP A 91 -25.58 3.68 4.82
N ASP A 92 -24.71 3.25 5.75
CA ASP A 92 -23.37 3.81 5.96
C ASP A 92 -22.35 3.33 4.90
N GLY A 93 -22.83 2.60 3.88
CA GLY A 93 -22.03 2.00 2.83
C GLY A 93 -21.38 0.68 3.23
N ILE A 94 -20.34 0.28 2.49
CA ILE A 94 -19.62 -0.97 2.75
C ILE A 94 -18.48 -0.70 3.74
N PRO A 95 -18.55 -1.21 4.98
CA PRO A 95 -17.55 -0.91 5.98
C PRO A 95 -16.19 -1.50 5.59
N LEU A 96 -15.17 -0.67 5.72
CA LEU A 96 -13.82 -0.96 5.25
C LEU A 96 -13.18 -2.11 6.04
N VAL A 97 -13.44 -2.21 7.34
CA VAL A 97 -12.76 -3.17 8.22
C VAL A 97 -13.20 -4.60 7.99
N PRO A 98 -14.51 -4.91 7.92
CA PRO A 98 -14.98 -6.23 7.48
C PRO A 98 -14.45 -6.59 6.08
N THR A 99 -14.42 -5.61 5.17
CA THR A 99 -13.92 -5.80 3.80
C THR A 99 -12.43 -6.18 3.79
N LEU A 100 -11.59 -5.47 4.54
CA LEU A 100 -10.16 -5.76 4.68
C LEU A 100 -9.92 -7.13 5.31
N THR A 101 -10.64 -7.45 6.38
CA THR A 101 -10.57 -8.74 7.07
C THR A 101 -10.93 -9.88 6.12
N GLY A 102 -12.00 -9.73 5.34
CA GLY A 102 -12.37 -10.68 4.29
C GLY A 102 -11.28 -10.82 3.23
N LEU A 103 -10.97 -9.72 2.54
CA LEU A 103 -10.08 -9.71 1.38
C LEU A 103 -8.65 -10.15 1.70
N PHE A 104 -8.14 -9.93 2.91
CA PHE A 104 -6.75 -10.25 3.26
C PHE A 104 -6.59 -11.38 4.29
N ALA A 105 -7.40 -11.45 5.35
CA ALA A 105 -7.23 -12.49 6.37
C ALA A 105 -7.96 -13.77 5.95
N ILE A 106 -9.27 -13.69 5.71
CA ILE A 106 -10.11 -14.86 5.43
C ILE A 106 -9.73 -15.50 4.09
N SER A 107 -9.53 -14.72 3.03
CA SER A 107 -9.13 -15.24 1.72
C SER A 107 -7.81 -16.03 1.75
N GLN A 108 -6.84 -15.59 2.55
CA GLN A 108 -5.57 -16.28 2.73
C GLN A 108 -5.72 -17.56 3.52
N MET A 109 -6.62 -17.57 4.52
CA MET A 109 -6.93 -18.78 5.28
C MET A 109 -7.63 -19.83 4.41
N ILE A 110 -8.52 -19.41 3.51
CA ILE A 110 -9.14 -20.31 2.51
C ILE A 110 -8.04 -20.90 1.59
N GLU A 111 -7.18 -20.05 1.03
CA GLU A 111 -6.08 -20.48 0.15
C GLU A 111 -5.10 -21.43 0.87
N LEU A 112 -4.77 -21.14 2.13
CA LEU A 112 -3.87 -21.95 2.95
C LEU A 112 -4.51 -23.30 3.28
N SER A 113 -5.81 -23.31 3.61
CA SER A 113 -6.57 -24.54 3.89
C SER A 113 -6.63 -25.47 2.68
N LEU A 114 -6.81 -24.92 1.48
CA LEU A 114 -6.89 -25.70 0.24
C LEU A 114 -5.53 -26.24 -0.23
N LYS A 115 -4.43 -25.54 0.05
CA LYS A 115 -3.08 -26.03 -0.26
C LYS A 115 -2.67 -27.21 0.63
N GLY A 116 -3.10 -27.21 1.90
CA GLY A 116 -2.77 -28.25 2.87
C GLY A 116 -1.27 -28.31 3.25
N GLY A 117 -0.95 -29.09 4.30
CA GLY A 117 0.43 -29.33 4.75
C GLY A 117 0.94 -28.35 5.83
N SER A 118 2.24 -28.43 6.12
CA SER A 118 2.96 -27.40 6.90
C SER A 118 3.54 -26.34 5.96
N VAL A 119 3.64 -25.09 6.40
CA VAL A 119 4.18 -23.97 5.58
C VAL A 119 5.64 -24.24 5.16
N VAL A 120 6.35 -25.08 5.91
CA VAL A 120 7.71 -25.56 5.59
C VAL A 120 7.81 -27.06 5.92
N THR A 121 8.36 -27.86 4.99
CA THR A 121 8.60 -29.31 5.16
C THR A 121 10.04 -29.63 5.61
N GLU A 122 11.00 -28.73 5.33
CA GLU A 122 12.41 -28.91 5.69
C GLU A 122 12.76 -28.17 7.00
N ARG A 123 13.45 -28.86 7.91
CA ARG A 123 14.07 -28.21 9.07
C ARG A 123 15.23 -27.33 8.60
N VAL A 124 14.96 -26.05 8.42
CA VAL A 124 16.05 -25.06 8.24
C VAL A 124 16.85 -25.05 9.53
N ASN A 125 18.07 -25.58 9.48
CA ASN A 125 19.04 -25.44 10.56
C ASN A 125 19.40 -23.96 10.66
N VAL A 126 18.84 -23.28 11.67
CA VAL A 126 19.20 -21.90 11.98
C VAL A 126 20.67 -21.93 12.43
N GLY A 127 21.57 -21.62 11.49
CA GLY A 127 23.01 -21.63 11.73
C GLY A 127 23.43 -20.80 12.95
N ASN A 128 24.58 -21.15 13.52
CA ASN A 128 25.13 -20.56 14.73
C ASN A 128 25.09 -19.03 14.73
N LEU A 129 24.61 -18.46 15.85
CA LEU A 129 24.42 -17.02 16.09
C LEU A 129 25.74 -16.22 16.25
N THR A 130 26.89 -16.82 15.95
CA THR A 130 28.21 -16.20 16.12
C THR A 130 28.47 -15.04 15.15
N GLY A 131 27.62 -14.82 14.14
CA GLY A 131 27.72 -13.69 13.19
C GLY A 131 26.89 -12.45 13.52
N LEU A 132 26.19 -12.41 14.66
CA LEU A 132 25.22 -11.36 15.03
C LEU A 132 25.74 -9.94 14.87
N TRP A 133 26.84 -9.66 15.56
CA TRP A 133 27.46 -8.34 15.62
C TRP A 133 28.04 -7.91 14.28
N LYS A 134 28.56 -8.87 13.50
CA LYS A 134 29.08 -8.60 12.15
C LYS A 134 27.98 -8.07 11.23
N GLY A 135 26.76 -8.59 11.35
CA GLY A 135 25.61 -8.13 10.57
C GLY A 135 25.19 -6.69 10.92
N VAL A 136 25.18 -6.34 12.21
CA VAL A 136 24.85 -4.98 12.67
C VAL A 136 25.93 -3.98 12.23
N VAL A 137 27.20 -4.29 12.49
CA VAL A 137 28.34 -3.44 12.13
C VAL A 137 28.42 -3.24 10.62
N ALA A 138 28.08 -4.25 9.82
CA ALA A 138 28.06 -4.12 8.36
C ALA A 138 27.10 -3.03 7.87
N VAL A 139 25.96 -2.82 8.53
CA VAL A 139 25.01 -1.76 8.15
C VAL A 139 25.64 -0.39 8.32
N PHE A 140 26.28 -0.14 9.47
CA PHE A 140 26.96 1.13 9.74
C PHE A 140 28.22 1.33 8.89
N LYS A 141 28.94 0.24 8.56
CA LYS A 141 30.08 0.30 7.64
C LYS A 141 29.66 0.65 6.21
N HIS A 142 28.47 0.23 5.79
CA HIS A 142 27.90 0.48 4.46
C HIS A 142 26.76 1.52 4.51
N TRP A 143 26.93 2.59 5.30
CA TRP A 143 25.92 3.63 5.51
C TRP A 143 25.48 4.33 4.21
N THR A 144 26.36 4.44 3.20
CA THR A 144 26.01 5.03 1.90
C THR A 144 24.97 4.18 1.15
N VAL A 145 25.08 2.86 1.22
CA VAL A 145 24.12 1.92 0.64
C VAL A 145 22.80 1.99 1.42
N LEU A 146 22.87 2.08 2.75
CA LEU A 146 21.70 2.27 3.61
C LEU A 146 20.92 3.53 3.22
N ILE A 147 21.58 4.69 3.14
CA ILE A 147 20.93 5.97 2.79
C ILE A 147 20.36 5.94 1.39
N ARG A 148 21.14 5.47 0.40
CA ARG A 148 20.66 5.36 -0.99
C ARG A 148 19.45 4.44 -1.10
N GLY A 149 19.49 3.27 -0.46
CA GLY A 149 18.35 2.36 -0.41
C GLY A 149 17.15 3.02 0.25
N SER A 150 17.35 3.71 1.37
CA SER A 150 16.28 4.41 2.07
C SER A 150 15.66 5.52 1.23
N PHE A 151 16.47 6.31 0.53
CA PHE A 151 16.00 7.37 -0.37
C PHE A 151 15.18 6.83 -1.55
N ILE A 152 15.65 5.74 -2.18
CA ILE A 152 14.87 5.00 -3.19
C ILE A 152 13.55 4.54 -2.57
N GLY A 153 13.59 3.97 -1.37
CA GLY A 153 12.42 3.57 -0.60
C GLY A 153 11.40 4.69 -0.46
N THR A 154 11.81 5.82 0.11
CA THR A 154 10.94 6.99 0.33
C THR A 154 10.32 7.50 -0.97
N ILE A 155 11.11 7.65 -2.04
CA ILE A 155 10.59 8.14 -3.34
C ILE A 155 9.56 7.17 -3.91
N ILE A 156 9.87 5.87 -3.92
CA ILE A 156 8.95 4.87 -4.45
C ILE A 156 7.70 4.77 -3.56
N GLY A 157 7.84 4.95 -2.25
CA GLY A 157 6.73 4.98 -1.31
C GLY A 157 5.77 6.13 -1.55
N ALA A 158 6.28 7.31 -1.88
CA ALA A 158 5.45 8.48 -2.21
C ALA A 158 4.60 8.29 -3.48
N ILE A 159 4.90 7.29 -4.31
CA ILE A 159 4.12 6.95 -5.50
C ILE A 159 3.05 5.91 -5.14
N PRO A 160 1.75 6.23 -5.28
CA PRO A 160 0.67 5.31 -4.97
C PRO A 160 0.75 3.99 -5.74
N GLY A 161 0.67 2.88 -5.02
CA GLY A 161 0.50 1.55 -5.61
C GLY A 161 1.78 0.80 -6.00
N LEU A 162 2.97 1.38 -5.81
CA LEU A 162 4.23 0.67 -6.09
C LEU A 162 4.64 -0.28 -4.95
N GLY A 163 4.38 0.08 -3.69
CA GLY A 163 4.62 -0.77 -2.52
C GLY A 163 6.09 -1.13 -2.25
N GLY A 164 6.32 -1.88 -1.16
CA GLY A 164 7.68 -2.21 -0.69
C GLY A 164 8.48 -3.11 -1.64
N THR A 165 7.84 -4.08 -2.30
CA THR A 165 8.53 -5.00 -3.21
C THR A 165 9.19 -4.28 -4.40
N VAL A 166 8.52 -3.29 -4.98
CA VAL A 166 9.09 -2.50 -6.09
C VAL A 166 10.26 -1.65 -5.59
N ALA A 167 10.10 -1.01 -4.41
CA ALA A 167 11.17 -0.24 -3.79
C ALA A 167 12.42 -1.10 -3.54
N SER A 168 12.25 -2.27 -2.94
CA SER A 168 13.35 -3.21 -2.68
C SER A 168 14.01 -3.71 -3.96
N PHE A 169 13.23 -4.03 -5.00
CA PHE A 169 13.79 -4.49 -6.27
C PHE A 169 14.59 -3.40 -6.98
N ILE A 170 14.08 -2.16 -7.02
CA ILE A 170 14.80 -1.01 -7.59
C ILE A 170 16.07 -0.74 -6.78
N ALA A 171 16.00 -0.72 -5.45
CA ALA A 171 17.17 -0.53 -4.60
C ALA A 171 18.23 -1.62 -4.80
N TYR A 172 17.80 -2.88 -4.91
CA TYR A 172 18.69 -4.01 -5.20
C TYR A 172 19.37 -3.87 -6.56
N THR A 173 18.59 -3.72 -7.63
CA THR A 173 19.13 -3.60 -9.01
C THR A 173 20.04 -2.39 -9.18
N SER A 174 19.66 -1.25 -8.61
CA SER A 174 20.48 -0.04 -8.59
C SER A 174 21.82 -0.30 -7.88
N THR A 175 21.80 -1.04 -6.77
CA THR A 175 23.02 -1.41 -6.02
C THR A 175 23.91 -2.39 -6.80
N VAL A 176 23.31 -3.39 -7.47
CA VAL A 176 24.04 -4.33 -8.35
C VAL A 176 24.77 -3.57 -9.45
N GLN A 177 24.06 -2.67 -10.14
CA GLN A 177 24.62 -1.89 -11.26
C GLN A 177 25.76 -0.96 -10.83
N SER A 178 25.72 -0.45 -9.59
CA SER A 178 26.78 0.40 -9.04
C SER A 178 27.89 -0.37 -8.34
N SER A 179 27.80 -1.70 -8.24
CA SER A 179 28.81 -2.49 -7.55
C SER A 179 30.05 -2.70 -8.40
N ARG A 180 31.23 -2.66 -7.76
CA ARG A 180 32.51 -3.07 -8.37
C ARG A 180 32.63 -4.58 -8.54
N ASP A 181 31.84 -5.35 -7.78
CA ASP A 181 31.73 -6.79 -7.91
C ASP A 181 30.25 -7.19 -7.99
N PRO A 182 29.64 -7.17 -9.18
CA PRO A 182 28.27 -7.65 -9.39
C PRO A 182 28.13 -9.17 -9.24
N SER A 183 29.22 -9.94 -9.33
CA SER A 183 29.21 -11.40 -9.40
C SER A 183 28.95 -12.10 -8.04
N SER A 184 29.09 -11.36 -6.94
CA SER A 184 28.82 -11.82 -5.57
C SER A 184 27.35 -11.66 -5.14
N PHE A 185 26.53 -10.94 -5.91
CA PHE A 185 25.10 -10.79 -5.60
C PHE A 185 24.36 -12.12 -5.78
N GLY A 186 23.40 -12.40 -4.90
CA GLY A 186 22.73 -13.71 -4.83
C GLY A 186 23.53 -14.80 -4.13
N LYS A 187 24.81 -14.56 -3.81
CA LYS A 187 25.71 -15.48 -3.09
C LYS A 187 26.01 -15.05 -1.65
N GLY A 188 25.15 -14.22 -1.06
CA GLY A 188 25.29 -13.72 0.31
C GLY A 188 26.01 -12.37 0.45
N ASN A 189 26.14 -11.58 -0.63
CA ASN A 189 26.67 -10.22 -0.54
C ASN A 189 25.79 -9.33 0.36
N ILE A 190 26.40 -8.79 1.43
CA ILE A 190 25.72 -8.03 2.48
C ILE A 190 25.09 -6.74 1.98
N ILE A 191 25.70 -6.03 1.04
CA ILE A 191 25.12 -4.80 0.47
C ILE A 191 23.88 -5.09 -0.38
N GLY A 192 23.79 -6.31 -0.93
CA GLY A 192 22.59 -6.84 -1.58
C GLY A 192 21.45 -7.18 -0.61
N VAL A 193 21.68 -7.16 0.70
CA VAL A 193 20.64 -7.25 1.74
C VAL A 193 20.34 -5.86 2.31
N ILE A 194 21.36 -5.05 2.59
CA ILE A 194 21.18 -3.72 3.20
C ILE A 194 20.32 -2.82 2.33
N ALA A 195 20.58 -2.74 1.02
CA ALA A 195 19.84 -1.86 0.12
C ALA A 195 18.34 -2.17 0.01
N PRO A 196 17.90 -3.41 -0.31
CA PRO A 196 16.47 -3.70 -0.42
C PRO A 196 15.72 -3.61 0.90
N GLU A 197 16.37 -3.96 2.02
CA GLU A 197 15.75 -3.94 3.35
C GLU A 197 15.59 -2.52 3.89
N SER A 198 16.58 -1.64 3.66
CA SER A 198 16.44 -0.23 4.02
C SER A 198 15.40 0.48 3.16
N ALA A 199 15.33 0.14 1.86
CA ALA A 199 14.30 0.65 0.97
C ALA A 199 12.89 0.21 1.38
N ASN A 200 12.72 -1.06 1.78
CA ASN A 200 11.42 -1.61 2.17
C ASN A 200 10.81 -0.82 3.33
N ASN A 201 11.60 -0.52 4.37
CA ASN A 201 11.09 0.15 5.56
C ASN A 201 11.06 1.68 5.41
N ALA A 202 12.01 2.28 4.68
CA ALA A 202 11.95 3.71 4.38
C ALA A 202 10.77 4.09 3.47
N LYS A 203 10.34 3.15 2.62
CA LYS A 203 9.12 3.29 1.80
C LYS A 203 7.90 3.61 2.64
N ASP A 204 7.81 3.12 3.88
CA ASP A 204 6.65 3.41 4.73
C ASP A 204 6.56 4.90 5.05
N GLY A 205 7.68 5.55 5.41
CA GLY A 205 7.75 7.00 5.59
C GLY A 205 7.35 7.78 4.33
N GLY A 206 7.80 7.33 3.16
CA GLY A 206 7.38 7.91 1.88
C GLY A 206 5.89 7.73 1.57
N SER A 207 5.35 6.54 1.83
CA SER A 207 3.95 6.21 1.56
C SER A 207 2.97 6.91 2.48
N LEU A 208 3.41 7.30 3.67
CA LEU A 208 2.61 8.10 4.60
C LEU A 208 2.44 9.54 4.14
N VAL A 209 3.34 10.10 3.32
CA VAL A 209 3.21 11.47 2.80
C VAL A 209 1.87 11.65 2.07
N PRO A 210 1.56 10.92 0.98
CA PRO A 210 0.28 11.07 0.30
C PRO A 210 -0.90 10.51 1.11
N THR A 211 -0.66 9.52 1.97
CA THR A 211 -1.72 8.91 2.80
C THR A 211 -2.27 9.91 3.81
N VAL A 212 -1.38 10.60 4.53
CA VAL A 212 -1.78 11.61 5.52
C VAL A 212 -2.23 12.90 4.82
N ALA A 213 -1.54 13.32 3.76
CA ALA A 213 -1.85 14.59 3.10
C ALA A 213 -3.13 14.58 2.27
N PHE A 214 -3.39 13.49 1.55
CA PHE A 214 -4.47 13.43 0.57
C PHE A 214 -5.47 12.30 0.85
N GLY A 215 -5.26 11.48 1.89
CA GLY A 215 -6.08 10.30 2.14
C GLY A 215 -5.83 9.18 1.11
N ILE A 216 -4.73 9.26 0.33
CA ILE A 216 -4.46 8.32 -0.75
C ILE A 216 -3.38 7.33 -0.32
N PRO A 217 -3.73 6.04 -0.12
CA PRO A 217 -2.79 5.05 0.36
C PRO A 217 -1.67 4.78 -0.66
N GLY A 218 -0.43 4.89 -0.22
CA GLY A 218 0.74 4.54 -1.02
C GLY A 218 0.92 3.03 -1.26
N SER A 219 0.28 2.21 -0.43
CA SER A 219 0.51 0.76 -0.32
C SER A 219 -0.64 0.04 0.39
N ALA A 220 -0.58 -1.30 0.44
CA ALA A 220 -1.57 -2.11 1.17
C ALA A 220 -1.57 -1.82 2.66
N GLU A 221 -0.39 -1.66 3.25
CA GLU A 221 -0.23 -1.42 4.67
C GLU A 221 -0.84 -0.07 5.05
N THR A 222 -0.58 0.96 4.24
CA THR A 222 -1.17 2.30 4.43
C THR A 222 -2.68 2.35 4.19
N ALA A 223 -3.25 1.47 3.36
CA ALA A 223 -4.69 1.40 3.14
C ALA A 223 -5.41 0.79 4.36
N VAL A 224 -4.83 -0.25 4.96
CA VAL A 224 -5.31 -0.81 6.23
C VAL A 224 -5.21 0.23 7.33
N PHE A 225 -4.08 0.92 7.40
CA PHE A 225 -3.85 2.01 8.33
C PHE A 225 -4.88 3.15 8.18
N LEU A 226 -5.24 3.52 6.95
CA LEU A 226 -6.28 4.49 6.66
C LEU A 226 -7.64 4.07 7.24
N GLY A 227 -7.98 2.77 7.12
CA GLY A 227 -9.18 2.25 7.75
C GLY A 227 -9.15 2.26 9.27
N ILE A 228 -7.97 2.08 9.87
CA ILE A 228 -7.79 2.22 11.33
C ILE A 228 -7.98 3.68 11.78
N LEU A 229 -7.54 4.65 10.98
CA LEU A 229 -7.78 6.07 11.28
C LEU A 229 -9.28 6.39 11.30
N VAL A 230 -9.99 6.01 10.23
CA VAL A 230 -11.44 6.20 10.12
C VAL A 230 -12.17 5.50 11.28
N LEU A 231 -11.74 4.28 11.64
CA LEU A 231 -12.26 3.58 12.83
C LEU A 231 -12.11 4.35 14.14
N HIS A 232 -11.02 5.11 14.28
CA HIS A 232 -10.77 5.94 15.45
C HIS A 232 -11.40 7.34 15.34
N GLY A 233 -12.24 7.57 14.33
CA GLY A 233 -12.88 8.87 14.09
C GLY A 233 -11.92 9.94 13.56
N ILE A 234 -10.81 9.53 12.95
CA ILE A 234 -9.83 10.42 12.35
C ILE A 234 -10.01 10.40 10.84
N ASP A 235 -10.50 11.50 10.29
CA ASP A 235 -10.68 11.68 8.85
C ASP A 235 -9.33 11.95 8.17
N PRO A 236 -8.83 11.02 7.35
CA PRO A 236 -7.54 11.20 6.71
C PRO A 236 -7.61 12.20 5.55
N GLY A 237 -6.48 12.82 5.24
CA GLY A 237 -6.35 13.80 4.16
C GLY A 237 -6.12 15.22 4.67
N PRO A 238 -6.56 16.25 3.93
CA PRO A 238 -6.22 17.64 4.23
C PRO A 238 -6.55 18.07 5.66
N THR A 239 -7.74 17.71 6.13
CA THR A 239 -8.22 18.04 7.48
C THR A 239 -7.32 17.46 8.57
N LEU A 240 -6.78 16.25 8.36
CA LEU A 240 -5.83 15.64 9.28
C LEU A 240 -4.53 16.46 9.40
N LEU A 241 -4.00 16.95 8.28
CA LEU A 241 -2.80 17.78 8.27
C LEU A 241 -3.02 19.20 8.79
N LEU A 242 -4.19 19.79 8.56
CA LEU A 242 -4.46 21.20 8.85
C LEU A 242 -5.02 21.41 10.26
N GLU A 243 -5.90 20.51 10.72
CA GLU A 243 -6.64 20.68 11.98
C GLU A 243 -6.13 19.76 13.09
N ASN A 244 -5.52 18.62 12.72
CA ASN A 244 -5.13 17.56 13.66
C ASN A 244 -3.61 17.31 13.67
N GLU A 245 -2.82 18.38 13.60
CA GLU A 245 -1.36 18.29 13.53
C GLU A 245 -0.72 17.44 14.64
N ARG A 246 -1.23 17.58 15.87
CA ARG A 246 -0.74 16.80 17.02
C ARG A 246 -0.93 15.31 16.80
N GLU A 247 -2.08 14.90 16.28
CA GLU A 247 -2.38 13.50 16.00
C GLU A 247 -1.50 12.97 14.87
N VAL A 248 -1.25 13.78 13.83
CA VAL A 248 -0.32 13.45 12.75
C VAL A 248 1.09 13.17 13.28
N TYR A 249 1.66 14.09 14.06
CA TYR A 249 3.01 13.89 14.61
C TYR A 249 3.05 12.74 15.62
N GLY A 250 2.03 12.60 16.48
CA GLY A 250 1.93 11.50 17.43
C GLY A 250 1.88 10.14 16.72
N LEU A 251 1.11 10.05 15.65
CA LEU A 251 0.98 8.85 14.84
C LEU A 251 2.26 8.50 14.09
N ILE A 252 2.94 9.49 13.55
CA ILE A 252 4.20 9.32 12.83
C ILE A 252 5.30 8.82 13.76
N ILE A 253 5.37 9.37 14.98
CA ILE A 253 6.26 8.88 16.03
C ILE A 253 5.86 7.45 16.42
N ALA A 254 4.58 7.18 16.66
CA ALA A 254 4.09 5.86 17.06
C ALA A 254 4.37 4.78 16.01
N LEU A 255 4.13 5.05 14.73
CA LEU A 255 4.44 4.15 13.62
C LEU A 255 5.93 3.88 13.51
N THR A 256 6.76 4.89 13.73
CA THR A 256 8.21 4.69 13.67
C THR A 256 8.73 3.90 14.86
N MET A 257 8.24 4.23 16.06
CA MET A 257 8.55 3.46 17.27
C MET A 257 8.06 2.02 17.14
N SER A 258 6.91 1.80 16.48
CA SER A 258 6.40 0.48 16.14
C SER A 258 7.33 -0.23 15.15
N ALA A 259 7.81 0.43 14.10
CA ALA A 259 8.74 -0.19 13.13
C ALA A 259 10.09 -0.58 13.75
N VAL A 260 10.65 0.29 14.60
CA VAL A 260 11.87 0.02 15.36
C VAL A 260 11.63 -1.09 16.39
N GLY A 261 10.52 -1.01 17.12
CA GLY A 261 10.11 -2.01 18.10
C GLY A 261 9.86 -3.37 17.47
N ALA A 262 9.17 -3.43 16.34
CA ALA A 262 8.94 -4.65 15.56
C ALA A 262 10.26 -5.26 15.07
N SER A 263 11.22 -4.43 14.64
CA SER A 263 12.55 -4.90 14.27
C SER A 263 13.30 -5.49 15.48
N LEU A 264 13.21 -4.85 16.65
CA LEU A 264 13.83 -5.33 17.88
C LEU A 264 13.18 -6.63 18.37
N ILE A 265 11.86 -6.68 18.46
CA ILE A 265 11.08 -7.86 18.84
C ILE A 265 11.36 -8.98 17.85
N GLY A 266 11.35 -8.71 16.55
CA GLY A 266 11.65 -9.67 15.49
C GLY A 266 13.06 -10.26 15.64
N LEU A 267 14.05 -9.44 15.99
CA LEU A 267 15.41 -9.92 16.26
C LEU A 267 15.51 -10.81 17.50
N LEU A 268 14.82 -10.45 18.58
CA LEU A 268 14.82 -11.20 19.85
C LEU A 268 14.03 -12.51 19.73
N THR A 269 12.92 -12.48 19.00
CA THR A 269 11.97 -13.59 18.89
C THR A 269 12.14 -14.40 17.60
N ALA A 270 13.08 -14.05 16.72
CA ALA A 270 13.32 -14.73 15.43
C ALA A 270 13.32 -16.27 15.55
N ARG A 271 14.00 -16.81 16.57
CA ARG A 271 14.07 -18.26 16.82
C ARG A 271 12.71 -18.90 17.11
N TRP A 272 11.80 -18.14 17.73
CA TRP A 272 10.46 -18.57 18.08
C TRP A 272 9.47 -18.32 16.93
N LEU A 273 9.62 -17.20 16.20
CA LEU A 273 8.84 -16.89 15.01
C LEU A 273 8.99 -17.98 13.92
N VAL A 274 10.19 -18.52 13.75
CA VAL A 274 10.42 -19.68 12.84
C VAL A 274 9.62 -20.90 13.28
N LYS A 275 9.26 -21.05 14.57
CA LYS A 275 8.43 -22.18 15.00
C LYS A 275 6.97 -22.08 14.56
N ILE A 276 6.47 -20.87 14.31
CA ILE A 276 5.10 -20.63 13.86
C ILE A 276 4.87 -21.27 12.47
N THR A 277 5.88 -21.34 11.62
CA THR A 277 5.75 -21.95 10.29
C THR A 277 5.59 -23.47 10.32
N PHE A 278 5.86 -24.12 11.47
CA PHE A 278 5.61 -25.54 11.70
C PHE A 278 4.23 -25.81 12.30
N VAL A 279 3.45 -24.78 12.66
CA VAL A 279 2.09 -24.96 13.19
C VAL A 279 1.22 -25.56 12.09
N ASN A 280 0.48 -26.61 12.45
CA ASN A 280 -0.40 -27.29 11.52
C ASN A 280 -1.49 -26.32 11.04
N VAL A 281 -1.68 -26.27 9.72
CA VAL A 281 -2.73 -25.47 9.05
C VAL A 281 -4.12 -25.77 9.62
N ASN A 282 -4.39 -27.01 10.04
CA ASN A 282 -5.65 -27.43 10.66
C ASN A 282 -5.95 -26.72 12.00
N ILE A 283 -4.94 -26.20 12.69
CA ILE A 283 -5.11 -25.41 13.93
C ILE A 283 -5.05 -23.93 13.61
N LEU A 284 -4.11 -23.54 12.75
CA LEU A 284 -3.85 -22.14 12.41
C LEU A 284 -5.07 -21.50 11.73
N VAL A 285 -5.68 -22.18 10.75
CA VAL A 285 -6.80 -21.64 9.97
C VAL A 285 -8.03 -21.38 10.85
N PRO A 286 -8.55 -22.35 11.64
CA PRO A 286 -9.69 -22.08 12.51
C PRO A 286 -9.42 -20.97 13.54
N LEU A 287 -8.21 -20.91 14.10
CA LEU A 287 -7.83 -19.90 15.08
C LEU A 287 -7.86 -18.50 14.47
N VAL A 288 -7.18 -18.30 13.33
CA VAL A 288 -7.12 -17.01 12.65
C VAL A 288 -8.52 -16.58 12.19
N VAL A 289 -9.31 -17.49 11.61
CA VAL A 289 -10.68 -17.17 11.18
C VAL A 289 -11.55 -16.76 12.37
N THR A 290 -11.50 -17.51 13.48
CA THR A 290 -12.30 -17.22 14.68
C THR A 290 -11.93 -15.87 15.29
N ILE A 291 -10.63 -15.60 15.48
CA ILE A 291 -10.15 -14.32 16.00
C ILE A 291 -10.53 -13.16 15.05
N SER A 292 -10.39 -13.35 13.75
CA SER A 292 -10.70 -12.31 12.76
C SER A 292 -12.19 -11.95 12.74
N LEU A 293 -13.07 -12.95 12.73
CA LEU A 293 -14.52 -12.73 12.75
C LEU A 293 -14.99 -12.16 14.08
N THR A 294 -14.40 -12.61 15.20
CA THR A 294 -14.67 -12.05 16.53
C THR A 294 -14.23 -10.59 16.59
N GLY A 295 -13.04 -10.27 16.08
CA GLY A 295 -12.52 -8.90 16.02
C GLY A 295 -13.44 -7.99 15.21
N VAL A 296 -13.92 -8.45 14.06
CA VAL A 296 -14.90 -7.71 13.25
C VAL A 296 -16.21 -7.49 14.02
N TYR A 297 -16.74 -8.50 14.70
CA TYR A 297 -17.98 -8.37 15.46
C TYR A 297 -17.86 -7.43 16.66
N VAL A 298 -16.72 -7.44 17.37
CA VAL A 298 -16.52 -6.66 18.60
C VAL A 298 -16.47 -5.14 18.34
N LEU A 299 -16.16 -4.71 17.12
CA LEU A 299 -16.05 -3.29 16.79
C LEU A 299 -17.38 -2.55 16.88
N GLU A 300 -18.41 -3.05 16.18
CA GLU A 300 -19.72 -2.39 16.10
C GLU A 300 -20.87 -3.24 16.66
N GLY A 301 -20.61 -4.50 17.01
CA GLY A 301 -21.64 -5.44 17.46
C GLY A 301 -22.65 -5.83 16.37
N LYS A 302 -22.36 -5.52 15.09
CA LYS A 302 -23.27 -5.79 13.96
C LYS A 302 -22.99 -7.19 13.37
N PRO A 303 -23.97 -8.11 13.35
CA PRO A 303 -23.80 -9.42 12.68
C PRO A 303 -23.55 -9.29 11.17
N GLY A 304 -24.04 -8.20 10.54
CA GLY A 304 -23.81 -7.90 9.13
C GLY A 304 -22.33 -7.82 8.78
N ASP A 305 -21.50 -7.31 9.67
CA ASP A 305 -20.05 -7.20 9.47
C ASP A 305 -19.38 -8.57 9.35
N VAL A 306 -19.81 -9.54 10.15
CA VAL A 306 -19.30 -10.91 10.09
C VAL A 306 -19.67 -11.55 8.74
N ILE A 307 -20.90 -11.34 8.28
CA ILE A 307 -21.38 -11.85 6.99
C ILE A 307 -20.60 -11.19 5.84
N LEU A 308 -20.45 -9.87 5.87
CA LEU A 308 -19.70 -9.13 4.87
C LEU A 308 -18.24 -9.58 4.82
N ALA A 309 -17.59 -9.78 5.97
CA ALA A 309 -16.22 -10.30 6.02
C ALA A 309 -16.11 -11.68 5.36
N LEU A 310 -17.07 -12.58 5.59
CA LEU A 310 -17.11 -13.89 4.94
C LEU A 310 -17.29 -13.77 3.42
N VAL A 311 -18.23 -12.94 2.96
CA VAL A 311 -18.48 -12.68 1.53
C VAL A 311 -17.23 -12.11 0.87
N MET A 312 -16.61 -11.08 1.46
CA MET A 312 -15.37 -10.49 0.98
C MET A 312 -14.18 -11.46 1.07
N GLY A 313 -14.22 -12.42 2.00
CA GLY A 313 -13.30 -13.55 2.07
C GLY A 313 -13.35 -14.43 0.83
N ILE A 314 -14.56 -14.78 0.40
CA ILE A 314 -14.80 -15.57 -0.82
C ILE A 314 -14.39 -14.77 -2.06
N VAL A 315 -14.79 -13.50 -2.16
CA VAL A 315 -14.37 -12.61 -3.25
C VAL A 315 -12.85 -12.50 -3.32
N GLY A 316 -12.20 -12.26 -2.18
CA GLY A 316 -10.75 -12.17 -2.06
C GLY A 316 -10.05 -13.46 -2.47
N TYR A 317 -10.63 -14.62 -2.13
CA TYR A 317 -10.11 -15.91 -2.55
C TYR A 317 -10.14 -16.07 -4.08
N PHE A 318 -11.25 -15.71 -4.74
CA PHE A 318 -11.31 -15.71 -6.19
C PHE A 318 -10.33 -14.71 -6.82
N MET A 319 -10.13 -13.55 -6.21
CA MET A 319 -9.12 -12.60 -6.66
C MET A 319 -7.70 -13.18 -6.57
N ILE A 320 -7.37 -13.94 -5.52
CA ILE A 320 -6.09 -14.68 -5.44
C ILE A 320 -6.02 -15.70 -6.59
N ARG A 321 -7.06 -16.54 -6.74
CA ARG A 321 -7.09 -17.64 -7.69
C ARG A 321 -6.96 -17.19 -9.14
N PHE A 322 -7.61 -16.07 -9.48
CA PHE A 322 -7.57 -15.50 -10.82
C PHE A 322 -6.51 -14.41 -10.99
N ASP A 323 -5.69 -14.14 -9.97
CA ASP A 323 -4.62 -13.14 -9.98
C ASP A 323 -5.13 -11.74 -10.37
N TYR A 324 -6.16 -11.30 -9.63
CA TYR A 324 -6.64 -9.93 -9.54
C TYR A 324 -6.02 -9.22 -8.33
N PRO A 325 -5.65 -7.93 -8.48
CA PRO A 325 -5.03 -7.18 -7.41
C PRO A 325 -6.08 -6.75 -6.36
N ARG A 326 -6.17 -7.49 -5.26
CA ARG A 326 -7.05 -7.18 -4.10
C ARG A 326 -6.84 -5.77 -3.58
N LEU A 327 -5.59 -5.31 -3.57
CA LEU A 327 -5.23 -3.96 -3.15
C LEU A 327 -5.93 -2.88 -4.01
N THR A 328 -6.06 -3.09 -5.32
CA THR A 328 -6.70 -2.11 -6.20
C THR A 328 -8.18 -1.92 -5.87
N LEU A 329 -8.87 -3.00 -5.49
CA LEU A 329 -10.26 -2.93 -5.05
C LEU A 329 -10.38 -2.11 -3.76
N VAL A 330 -9.58 -2.42 -2.75
CA VAL A 330 -9.61 -1.71 -1.45
C VAL A 330 -9.32 -0.24 -1.61
N ILE A 331 -8.30 0.10 -2.40
CA ILE A 331 -7.96 1.51 -2.62
C ILE A 331 -9.08 2.21 -3.37
N ALA A 332 -9.71 1.55 -4.35
CA ALA A 332 -10.86 2.11 -5.03
C ALA A 332 -12.10 2.26 -4.15
N LEU A 333 -12.32 1.35 -3.20
CA LEU A 333 -13.39 1.47 -2.21
C LEU A 333 -13.21 2.74 -1.37
N VAL A 334 -11.99 3.00 -0.88
CA VAL A 334 -11.72 4.16 -0.03
C VAL A 334 -11.74 5.47 -0.81
N LEU A 335 -11.13 5.51 -1.99
CA LEU A 335 -11.11 6.72 -2.80
C LEU A 335 -12.44 7.03 -3.50
N GLY A 336 -13.36 6.06 -3.61
CA GLY A 336 -14.60 6.26 -4.35
C GLY A 336 -15.48 7.35 -3.77
N GLU A 337 -15.58 7.42 -2.44
CA GLU A 337 -16.32 8.48 -1.75
C GLU A 337 -15.71 9.87 -2.03
N THR A 338 -14.38 9.98 -1.90
CA THR A 338 -13.66 11.22 -2.23
C THR A 338 -13.85 11.60 -3.69
N ALA A 339 -13.81 10.63 -4.61
CA ALA A 339 -14.03 10.86 -6.03
C ALA A 339 -15.43 11.43 -6.29
N GLU A 340 -16.46 10.80 -5.73
CA GLU A 340 -17.85 11.19 -5.90
C GLU A 340 -18.13 12.58 -5.32
N ARG A 341 -17.76 12.80 -4.06
CA ARG A 341 -17.91 14.09 -3.40
C ARG A 341 -17.19 15.20 -4.16
N SER A 342 -15.95 14.96 -4.55
CA SER A 342 -15.14 15.92 -5.31
C SER A 342 -15.71 16.19 -6.69
N PHE A 343 -16.28 15.18 -7.35
CA PHE A 343 -16.95 15.31 -8.64
C PHE A 343 -18.19 16.20 -8.54
N HIS A 344 -19.09 15.94 -7.60
CA HIS A 344 -20.27 16.75 -7.37
C HIS A 344 -19.92 18.20 -7.02
N GLN A 345 -18.99 18.40 -6.07
CA GLN A 345 -18.52 19.74 -5.71
C GLN A 345 -17.92 20.48 -6.91
N SER A 346 -17.13 19.80 -7.75
CA SER A 346 -16.54 20.41 -8.94
C SER A 346 -17.59 20.80 -9.98
N LEU A 347 -18.63 19.97 -10.18
CA LEU A 347 -19.73 20.31 -11.08
C LEU A 347 -20.55 21.50 -10.57
N MET A 348 -20.81 21.55 -9.27
CA MET A 348 -21.53 22.68 -8.66
C MET A 348 -20.74 23.98 -8.75
N ILE A 349 -19.43 23.95 -8.51
CA ILE A 349 -18.56 25.15 -8.58
C ILE A 349 -18.42 25.65 -10.02
N SER A 350 -18.42 24.73 -10.99
CA SER A 350 -18.20 25.06 -12.40
C SER A 350 -19.48 25.31 -13.20
N ASP A 351 -20.65 25.33 -12.57
CA ASP A 351 -21.95 25.36 -13.26
C ASP A 351 -22.02 24.32 -14.40
N ASN A 352 -21.60 23.08 -14.09
CA ASN A 352 -21.51 21.94 -15.00
C ASN A 352 -20.44 22.06 -16.13
N ASN A 353 -19.58 23.08 -16.09
CA ASN A 353 -18.46 23.27 -17.02
C ASN A 353 -17.11 22.79 -16.43
N LEU A 354 -17.00 21.48 -16.19
CA LEU A 354 -15.80 20.87 -15.59
C LEU A 354 -14.52 21.14 -16.40
N VAL A 355 -14.63 21.17 -17.74
CA VAL A 355 -13.47 21.40 -18.62
C VAL A 355 -12.94 22.83 -18.46
N GLY A 356 -13.83 23.82 -18.35
CA GLY A 356 -13.44 25.21 -18.07
C GLY A 356 -12.67 25.31 -16.76
N LEU A 357 -13.21 24.72 -15.69
CA LEU A 357 -12.57 24.72 -14.37
C LEU A 357 -11.19 24.05 -14.38
N ILE A 358 -11.01 22.95 -15.12
CA ILE A 358 -9.71 22.28 -15.25
C ILE A 358 -8.70 23.19 -15.97
N MET A 359 -9.13 23.91 -17.01
CA MET A 359 -8.23 24.77 -17.79
C MET A 359 -7.80 26.03 -17.03
N GLU A 360 -8.63 26.51 -16.10
CA GLU A 360 -8.31 27.67 -15.25
C GLU A 360 -7.31 27.34 -14.13
N ARG A 361 -7.15 26.05 -13.80
CA ARG A 361 -6.30 25.61 -12.68
C ARG A 361 -5.07 24.86 -13.18
N PRO A 362 -3.86 25.47 -13.11
CA PRO A 362 -2.62 24.84 -13.60
C PRO A 362 -2.34 23.48 -12.98
N GLN A 363 -2.70 23.29 -11.72
CA GLN A 363 -2.52 22.03 -10.98
C GLN A 363 -3.38 20.90 -11.53
N ALA A 364 -4.64 21.21 -11.87
CA ALA A 364 -5.55 20.26 -12.50
C ALA A 364 -5.00 19.79 -13.86
N ILE A 365 -4.46 20.72 -14.67
CA ILE A 365 -3.82 20.38 -15.95
C ILE A 365 -2.64 19.41 -15.74
N ILE A 366 -1.78 19.68 -14.75
CA ILE A 366 -0.65 18.80 -14.42
C ILE A 366 -1.14 17.40 -14.04
N LEU A 367 -2.18 17.29 -13.22
CA LEU A 367 -2.75 16.00 -12.81
C LEU A 367 -3.38 15.23 -13.98
N VAL A 368 -4.06 15.92 -14.91
CA VAL A 368 -4.57 15.32 -16.15
C VAL A 368 -3.43 14.76 -16.99
N LEU A 369 -2.38 15.57 -17.23
CA LEU A 369 -1.21 15.14 -18.00
C LEU A 369 -0.50 13.95 -17.33
N ALA A 370 -0.33 13.98 -16.00
CA ALA A 370 0.25 12.87 -15.24
C ALA A 370 -0.60 11.60 -15.36
N THR A 371 -1.93 11.71 -15.32
CA THR A 371 -2.86 10.58 -15.48
C THR A 371 -2.73 9.95 -16.86
N LEU A 372 -2.74 10.77 -17.91
CA LEU A 372 -2.57 10.32 -19.29
C LEU A 372 -1.20 9.65 -19.49
N LEU A 373 -0.13 10.26 -18.97
CA LEU A 373 1.21 9.69 -19.04
C LEU A 373 1.30 8.32 -18.35
N THR A 374 0.67 8.19 -17.19
CA THR A 374 0.62 6.96 -16.40
C THR A 374 -0.12 5.85 -17.14
N LEU A 375 -1.23 6.18 -17.79
CA LEU A 375 -2.01 5.24 -18.59
C LEU A 375 -1.26 4.81 -19.87
N LEU A 376 -0.49 5.70 -20.49
CA LEU A 376 0.26 5.45 -21.72
C LEU A 376 1.61 4.77 -21.49
N LEU A 377 2.19 4.87 -20.28
CA LEU A 377 3.49 4.30 -19.90
C LEU A 377 3.65 2.81 -20.25
N PRO A 378 2.68 1.92 -19.98
CA PRO A 378 2.77 0.51 -20.39
C PRO A 378 2.84 0.30 -21.91
N ALA A 379 2.05 1.08 -22.69
CA ALA A 379 2.03 1.00 -24.14
C ALA A 379 3.34 1.51 -24.76
N LEU A 380 3.89 2.60 -24.20
CA LEU A 380 5.17 3.17 -24.60
C LEU A 380 6.33 2.22 -24.30
N ARG A 381 6.38 1.63 -23.09
CA ARG A 381 7.39 0.63 -22.72
C ARG A 381 7.37 -0.58 -23.65
N LYS A 382 6.18 -1.09 -24.01
CA LYS A 382 6.04 -2.22 -24.95
C LYS A 382 6.56 -1.88 -26.35
N ARG A 383 6.37 -0.65 -26.83
CA ARG A 383 6.91 -0.18 -28.14
C ARG A 383 8.43 -0.02 -28.13
N VAL A 384 9.00 0.53 -27.05
CA VAL A 384 10.46 0.74 -26.92
C VAL A 384 11.20 -0.61 -26.81
N LEU A 385 10.71 -1.53 -25.98
CA LEU A 385 11.28 -2.88 -25.85
C LEU A 385 11.18 -3.68 -27.15
N ARG A 386 10.08 -3.52 -27.90
CA ARG A 386 9.92 -4.14 -29.22
C ARG A 386 10.92 -3.57 -30.24
N LYS A 387 11.14 -2.26 -30.27
CA LYS A 387 12.16 -1.62 -31.14
C LYS A 387 13.59 -2.09 -30.80
N SER A 388 13.93 -2.25 -29.53
CA SER A 388 15.25 -2.72 -29.09
C SER A 388 15.51 -4.18 -29.51
N ASN A 389 14.51 -5.07 -29.38
CA ASN A 389 14.63 -6.45 -29.88
C ASN A 389 14.68 -6.54 -31.41
N SER A 390 13.99 -5.65 -32.13
CA SER A 390 14.05 -5.60 -33.60
C SER A 390 15.40 -5.10 -34.13
N GLN A 391 16.09 -4.21 -33.42
CA GLN A 391 17.44 -3.77 -33.78
C GLN A 391 18.49 -4.85 -33.53
N MET A 392 18.32 -5.67 -32.49
CA MET A 392 19.25 -6.77 -32.17
C MET A 392 19.16 -7.93 -33.18
N GLN A 393 18.00 -8.15 -33.79
CA GLN A 393 17.79 -9.15 -34.86
C GLN A 393 18.28 -8.70 -36.26
N MET A 394 18.61 -7.43 -36.47
CA MET A 394 19.24 -6.96 -37.72
C MET A 394 20.78 -6.94 -37.67
N VAL A 395 21.37 -7.22 -36.50
CA VAL A 395 22.82 -7.24 -36.26
C VAL A 395 23.34 -8.67 -36.05
N THR A 396 22.46 -9.66 -36.15
CA THR A 396 22.80 -11.10 -36.24
C THR A 396 22.36 -11.59 -37.61
#